data_AF-A0A5A7TTP9-F1
#
_entry.id   AF-A0A5A7TTP9-F1
#
_cell.length_a   1.000
_cell.length_b   1.000
_cell.length_c   1.000
_cell.angle_alpha   90.00
_cell.angle_beta   90.00
_cell.angle_gamma   90.00
#
_symmetry.space_group_name_H-M   'P 1'
#
loop_
_entity.id
_entity.type
_entity.pdbx_description
1 polymer ?
#
loop_
_entity_poly.entity_id
_entity_poly.type
_entity_poly.pdbx_seq_one_letter_code
_entity_poly.pdbx_strand_id
1 'polypeptide(L)'
;MLFINLSNTTEFTIKIKDHVNLSLLKRSKPKHDPSSNDNVGTTQREEYHLTPQNGLLRSSTVLLNGKTLELTKEGELPDLTPIYRDSNSSINIATWSIAFIVIPDFVAVGCN
;
A
#
# COMPACT_ATOMS: atom_id res chain seq x y z
N MET A 1 -2.20 6.06 -4.47
CA MET A 1 -1.25 5.85 -5.60
C MET A 1 -1.59 4.55 -6.33
N LEU A 2 -1.31 4.46 -7.63
CA LEU A 2 -1.57 3.28 -8.47
C LEU A 2 -0.27 2.81 -9.12
N PHE A 3 0.04 1.52 -9.01
CA PHE A 3 1.11 0.86 -9.75
C PHE A 3 0.54 -0.22 -10.65
N ILE A 4 1.05 -0.31 -11.88
CA ILE A 4 0.64 -1.32 -12.86
C ILE A 4 1.90 -2.04 -13.34
N ASN A 5 1.97 -3.35 -13.15
CA ASN A 5 3.03 -4.19 -13.69
C ASN A 5 2.48 -5.07 -14.82
N LEU A 6 2.89 -4.75 -16.05
CA LEU A 6 2.54 -5.48 -17.27
C LEU A 6 3.64 -6.47 -17.71
N SER A 7 4.62 -6.76 -16.86
CA SER A 7 5.63 -7.80 -17.13
C SER A 7 5.11 -9.17 -16.70
N ASN A 8 5.37 -10.19 -17.53
CA ASN A 8 5.19 -11.60 -17.16
C ASN A 8 6.36 -12.19 -16.39
N THR A 9 7.55 -11.60 -16.47
CA THR A 9 8.78 -12.21 -15.92
C THR A 9 9.37 -11.43 -14.76
N THR A 10 8.96 -10.18 -14.57
CA THR A 10 9.63 -9.26 -13.66
C THR A 10 8.67 -8.77 -12.60
N GLU A 11 9.03 -8.97 -11.35
CA GLU A 11 8.43 -8.27 -10.22
C GLU A 11 9.21 -6.98 -9.93
N PHE A 12 8.50 -5.95 -9.49
CA PHE A 12 9.13 -4.68 -9.12
C PHE A 12 9.13 -4.48 -7.62
N THR A 13 10.24 -3.98 -7.09
CA THR A 13 10.32 -3.52 -5.70
C THR A 13 10.39 -2.00 -5.69
N ILE A 14 9.36 -1.35 -5.16
CA ILE A 14 9.24 0.10 -5.08
C ILE A 14 9.62 0.56 -3.67
N LYS A 15 10.49 1.57 -3.60
CA LYS A 15 10.81 2.28 -2.36
C LYS A 15 10.31 3.70 -2.48
N ILE A 16 9.43 4.10 -1.58
CA ILE A 16 8.89 5.47 -1.55
C ILE A 16 9.74 6.28 -0.58
N LYS A 17 10.15 7.46 -1.03
CA LYS A 17 10.79 8.47 -0.18
C LYS A 17 9.92 9.71 -0.23
N ASP A 18 9.38 10.08 0.92
CA ASP A 18 8.71 11.36 1.08
C ASP A 18 9.76 12.45 1.38
N HIS A 19 9.72 13.54 0.62
CA HIS A 19 10.59 14.70 0.84
C HIS A 19 10.15 15.55 2.05
N VAL A 20 8.89 15.43 2.48
CA VAL A 20 8.28 16.27 3.52
C VAL A 20 8.59 15.75 4.93
N ASN A 21 8.77 14.44 5.10
CA ASN A 21 9.21 13.84 6.36
C ASN A 21 10.62 14.28 6.83
N LEU A 22 11.47 14.78 5.93
CA LEU A 22 12.76 15.40 6.30
C LEU A 22 12.59 16.75 7.05
N SER A 23 11.44 17.40 6.89
CA SER A 23 11.15 18.69 7.54
C SER A 23 10.45 18.54 8.89
N LEU A 24 9.65 17.47 9.07
CA LEU A 24 8.98 17.16 10.33
C LEU A 24 9.95 16.57 11.37
N LEU A 25 10.91 15.74 10.94
CA LEU A 25 12.03 15.29 11.79
C LEU A 25 12.99 16.42 12.21
N LYS A 26 12.96 17.57 11.53
CA LYS A 26 13.74 18.77 11.89
C LYS A 26 13.02 19.71 12.85
N ARG A 27 11.71 19.53 13.09
CA ARG A 27 10.93 20.39 14.00
C ARG A 27 10.71 19.79 15.39
N SER A 28 11.05 18.52 15.62
CA SER A 28 11.04 17.91 16.95
C SER A 28 12.41 18.04 17.65
N LYS A 29 12.76 19.25 18.09
CA LYS A 29 13.59 19.40 19.30
C LYS A 29 12.85 20.22 20.35
N PRO A 30 11.95 19.62 21.14
CA PRO A 30 11.71 20.04 22.50
C PRO A 30 12.57 19.20 23.47
N LYS A 31 12.86 19.82 24.61
CA LYS A 31 13.80 19.37 25.62
C LYS A 31 13.31 18.09 26.33
N HIS A 32 14.25 17.16 26.52
CA HIS A 32 14.40 16.19 27.62
C HIS A 32 13.19 16.01 28.57
N ASP A 33 12.42 14.93 28.38
CA ASP A 33 11.57 14.32 29.42
C ASP A 33 11.61 12.79 29.21
N PRO A 34 12.16 11.98 30.13
CA PRO A 34 12.49 10.57 29.85
C PRO A 34 11.31 9.60 30.06
N SER A 35 10.06 10.04 29.92
CA SER A 35 8.88 9.21 30.27
C SER A 35 7.74 9.13 29.26
N SER A 36 7.89 9.66 28.04
CA SER A 36 6.93 9.34 26.97
C SER A 36 7.40 8.08 26.24
N ASN A 37 6.61 7.01 26.35
CA ASN A 37 6.56 6.00 25.29
C ASN A 37 6.10 6.72 24.03
N ASP A 38 7.04 7.32 23.30
CA ASP A 38 6.88 7.82 21.94
C ASP A 38 6.64 6.59 21.06
N ASN A 39 5.42 6.06 21.13
CA ASN A 39 4.81 5.41 20.00
C ASN A 39 4.64 6.50 18.94
N VAL A 40 5.74 6.85 18.26
CA VAL A 40 5.70 7.49 16.95
C VAL A 40 4.87 6.53 16.13
N GLY A 41 3.55 6.79 16.08
CA GLY A 41 2.58 5.90 15.48
C GLY A 41 3.09 5.59 14.09
N THR A 42 3.49 4.34 13.87
CA THR A 42 3.88 3.90 12.55
C THR A 42 2.62 4.03 11.71
N THR A 43 2.51 5.09 10.92
CA THR A 43 1.40 5.25 9.99
C THR A 43 1.46 4.02 9.10
N GLN A 44 0.48 3.13 9.26
CA GLN A 44 0.39 1.93 8.45
C GLN A 44 -0.18 2.35 7.12
N ARG A 45 0.52 2.03 6.04
CA ARG A 45 -0.04 2.16 4.71
C ARG A 45 -0.92 0.95 4.40
N GLU A 46 -1.92 1.18 3.58
CA GLU A 46 -2.81 0.14 3.08
C GLU A 46 -2.38 -0.24 1.67
N GLU A 47 -2.34 -1.53 1.39
CA GLU A 47 -2.09 -2.04 0.05
C GLU A 47 -3.21 -2.97 -0.41
N TYR A 48 -3.61 -2.78 -1.67
CA TYR A 48 -4.62 -3.56 -2.35
C TYR A 48 -4.01 -4.09 -3.65
N HIS A 49 -3.51 -5.32 -3.60
CA HIS A 49 -2.88 -5.98 -4.75
C HIS A 49 -3.92 -6.81 -5.50
N LEU A 50 -4.13 -6.46 -6.75
CA LEU A 50 -4.98 -7.18 -7.68
C LEU A 50 -4.11 -8.05 -8.58
N THR A 51 -4.34 -9.36 -8.54
CA THR A 51 -3.67 -10.34 -9.40
C THR A 51 -4.69 -11.20 -10.14
N PRO A 52 -4.39 -11.66 -11.35
CA PRO A 52 -5.23 -12.64 -12.02
C PRO A 52 -5.19 -13.97 -11.27
N GLN A 53 -6.33 -14.66 -11.21
CA GLN A 53 -6.37 -16.01 -10.67
C GLN A 53 -5.37 -16.91 -11.40
N ASN A 54 -4.61 -17.70 -10.63
CA ASN A 54 -3.57 -18.60 -11.12
C ASN A 54 -2.45 -17.92 -11.94
N GLY A 55 -2.28 -16.59 -11.86
CA GLY A 55 -1.30 -15.86 -12.65
C GLY A 55 -1.64 -15.75 -14.14
N LEU A 56 -2.88 -16.09 -14.54
CA LEU A 56 -3.30 -16.11 -15.94
C LEU A 56 -3.91 -14.77 -16.34
N LEU A 57 -3.19 -13.96 -17.13
CA LEU A 57 -3.63 -12.62 -17.54
C LEU A 57 -5.05 -12.55 -18.12
N ARG A 58 -5.52 -13.61 -18.79
CA ARG A 58 -6.87 -13.70 -19.37
C ARG A 58 -7.93 -14.29 -18.44
N SER A 59 -7.61 -14.54 -17.18
CA SER A 59 -8.58 -14.95 -16.18
C SER A 59 -9.69 -13.91 -16.06
N SER A 60 -10.95 -14.35 -16.05
CA SER A 60 -12.10 -13.52 -15.70
C SER A 60 -12.20 -13.24 -14.20
N THR A 61 -11.42 -13.98 -13.40
CA THR A 61 -11.39 -13.87 -11.94
C THR A 61 -10.13 -13.13 -11.49
N VAL A 62 -10.33 -12.15 -10.62
CA VAL A 62 -9.28 -11.36 -9.98
C VAL A 62 -9.21 -11.70 -8.50
N LEU A 63 -8.00 -11.70 -7.94
CA LEU A 63 -7.75 -11.85 -6.52
C LEU A 63 -7.37 -10.49 -5.91
N LEU A 64 -7.98 -10.11 -4.80
CA LEU A 64 -7.54 -9.03 -3.93
C LEU A 64 -6.69 -9.60 -2.80
N ASN A 65 -5.41 -9.20 -2.73
CA ASN A 65 -4.47 -9.63 -1.69
C ASN A 65 -4.42 -11.18 -1.56
N GLY A 66 -4.57 -11.89 -2.68
CA GLY A 66 -4.58 -13.35 -2.77
C GLY A 66 -5.93 -14.03 -2.54
N LYS A 67 -6.99 -13.28 -2.21
CA LYS A 67 -8.36 -13.81 -2.04
C LYS A 67 -9.22 -13.47 -3.25
N THR A 68 -10.06 -14.40 -3.70
CA THR A 68 -10.98 -14.14 -4.82
C THR A 68 -11.87 -12.95 -4.55
N LEU A 69 -11.90 -12.01 -5.49
CA LEU A 69 -12.80 -10.88 -5.45
C LEU A 69 -14.08 -11.26 -6.19
N GLU A 70 -15.07 -11.72 -5.45
CA GLU A 70 -16.37 -12.14 -5.95
C GLU A 70 -17.51 -11.58 -5.09
N LEU A 71 -18.70 -11.45 -5.67
CA LEU A 71 -19.87 -11.04 -4.92
C LEU A 71 -20.22 -12.09 -3.85
N THR A 72 -20.91 -11.64 -2.80
CA THR A 72 -21.51 -12.57 -1.83
C THR A 72 -22.56 -13.45 -2.52
N LYS A 73 -23.04 -14.49 -1.82
CA LYS A 73 -24.09 -15.37 -2.37
C LYS A 73 -25.39 -14.60 -2.65
N GLU A 74 -25.59 -13.52 -1.93
CA GLU A 74 -26.71 -12.58 -2.01
C GLU A 74 -26.49 -11.53 -3.11
N GLY A 75 -25.33 -11.51 -3.77
CA GLY A 75 -24.99 -10.57 -4.85
C GLY A 75 -24.45 -9.23 -4.36
N GLU A 76 -24.06 -9.13 -3.10
CA GLU A 76 -23.51 -7.90 -2.52
C GLU A 76 -22.03 -7.75 -2.87
N LEU A 77 -21.56 -6.49 -2.91
CA LEU A 77 -20.13 -6.20 -3.10
C LEU A 77 -19.35 -6.71 -1.89
N PRO A 78 -18.22 -7.44 -2.11
CA PRO A 78 -17.39 -7.90 -1.01
C PRO A 78 -16.63 -6.74 -0.37
N ASP A 79 -16.26 -6.92 0.90
CA ASP A 79 -15.34 -6.00 1.57
C ASP A 79 -13.96 -5.99 0.89
N LEU A 80 -13.49 -4.80 0.55
CA LEU A 80 -12.13 -4.61 0.04
C LEU A 80 -11.19 -4.50 1.23
N THR A 81 -10.66 -5.64 1.70
CA THR A 81 -9.77 -5.65 2.86
C THR A 81 -8.32 -5.38 2.45
N PRO A 82 -7.66 -4.33 2.99
CA PRO A 82 -6.25 -4.06 2.72
C PRO A 82 -5.32 -5.05 3.42
N ILE A 83 -4.06 -5.06 2.98
CA ILE A 83 -2.95 -5.45 3.84
C ILE A 83 -2.30 -4.19 4.41
N TYR A 84 -2.08 -4.18 5.72
CA TYR A 84 -1.38 -3.10 6.39
C TYR A 84 0.13 -3.37 6.40
N ARG A 85 0.90 -2.37 6.01
CA ARG A 85 2.37 -2.42 5.98
C ARG A 85 2.95 -1.15 6.59
N ASP A 86 4.16 -1.24 7.13
CA ASP A 86 4.88 -0.05 7.58
C ASP A 86 5.14 0.89 6.42
N SER A 87 4.81 2.18 6.57
CA SER A 87 4.96 3.16 5.48
C SER A 87 6.35 3.22 4.86
N ASN A 88 7.41 2.95 5.64
CA ASN A 88 8.81 2.97 5.19
C ASN A 88 9.31 1.67 4.56
N SER A 89 8.52 0.59 4.61
CA SER A 89 8.91 -0.69 4.00
C SER A 89 8.85 -0.62 2.47
N SER A 90 9.52 -1.53 1.76
CA SER A 90 9.36 -1.60 0.30
C SER A 90 8.01 -2.21 -0.09
N ILE A 91 7.51 -1.85 -1.26
CA ILE A 91 6.30 -2.42 -1.86
C ILE A 91 6.74 -3.37 -2.97
N ASN A 92 6.30 -4.62 -2.92
CA ASN A 92 6.50 -5.56 -4.02
C ASN A 92 5.28 -5.49 -4.96
N ILE A 93 5.52 -5.43 -6.27
CA ILE A 93 4.50 -5.44 -7.32
C ILE A 93 4.73 -6.70 -8.17
N ALA A 94 3.86 -7.69 -8.00
CA ALA A 94 3.93 -8.97 -8.69
C ALA A 94 3.79 -8.83 -10.22
N THR A 95 4.15 -9.88 -10.97
CA THR A 95 3.89 -9.93 -12.42
C THR A 95 2.39 -9.84 -12.72
N TRP A 96 2.03 -9.27 -13.87
CA TRP A 96 0.63 -9.10 -14.32
C TRP A 96 -0.31 -8.55 -13.25
N SER A 97 0.12 -7.54 -12.49
CA SER A 97 -0.62 -7.07 -11.32
C SER A 97 -0.87 -5.58 -11.36
N ILE A 98 -1.87 -5.17 -10.57
CA ILE A 98 -2.18 -3.79 -10.28
C ILE A 98 -2.19 -3.65 -8.76
N ALA A 99 -1.58 -2.59 -8.23
CA ALA A 99 -1.62 -2.32 -6.80
C ALA A 99 -2.11 -0.89 -6.52
N PHE A 100 -3.11 -0.77 -5.65
CA PHE A 100 -3.49 0.50 -5.05
C PHE A 100 -2.80 0.62 -3.70
N ILE A 101 -2.08 1.71 -3.50
CA ILE A 101 -1.33 1.98 -2.29
C ILE A 101 -1.85 3.28 -1.68
N VAL A 102 -2.37 3.19 -0.47
CA VAL A 102 -2.86 4.33 0.31
C VAL A 102 -1.85 4.58 1.43
N ILE A 103 -1.18 5.72 1.37
CA ILE A 103 -0.26 6.16 2.43
C ILE A 103 -0.96 7.32 3.15
N PRO A 104 -1.38 7.13 4.42
CA PRO A 104 -1.95 8.22 5.20
C PRO A 104 -0.99 9.41 5.27
N ASP A 105 -1.55 10.62 5.22
CA ASP A 105 -0.82 11.89 5.37
C ASP A 105 0.32 12.12 4.35
N PHE A 106 0.31 11.39 3.22
CA PHE A 106 1.29 11.59 2.16
C PHE A 106 1.08 12.94 1.48
N VAL A 107 2.06 13.84 1.62
CA VAL A 107 2.02 15.17 1.03
C VAL A 107 2.50 15.10 -0.42
N ALA A 108 1.56 15.18 -1.36
CA ALA A 108 1.85 15.33 -2.77
C ALA A 108 1.35 16.70 -3.26
N VAL A 109 2.16 17.42 -4.02
CA VAL A 109 1.83 18.78 -4.53
C VAL A 109 0.53 18.81 -5.35
N GLY A 110 0.11 17.68 -5.91
CA GLY A 110 -1.14 17.56 -6.67
C GLY A 110 -2.36 17.05 -5.88
N CYS A 111 -2.23 16.82 -4.57
CA CYS A 111 -3.30 16.35 -3.71
C CYS A 111 -3.66 17.48 -2.72
N ASN A 112 -4.69 18.26 -3.07
CA ASN A 112 -5.23 19.35 -2.25
C ASN A 112 -6.49 18.91 -1.50
#